data_AF-A0A496Q4B7-F1
#
_entry.id   AF-A0A496Q4B7-F1
#
_cell.length_a   1.000
_cell.length_b   1.000
_cell.length_c   1.000
_cell.angle_alpha   90.00
_cell.angle_beta   90.00
_cell.angle_gamma   90.00
#
_symmetry.space_group_name_H-M   'P 1'
#
loop_
_entity.id
_entity.type
_entity.pdbx_description
1 polymer ?
#
loop_
_entity_poly.entity_id
_entity_poly.type
_entity_poly.pdbx_seq_one_letter_code
_entity_poly.pdbx_strand_id
1 'polypeptide(L)'
;MNQQILEQRNEISEMRALLFENAEKAVQTAVGEVRGALPKLVVQAVRRLIKDFEWSAESVARAAEDVLAEAGIDPSEIELRLNPRDLELLRDLDPSMDERHPGVKLVGDPRLDRGGCEGITRFGKIDGRISRKIDRLGASMGGSV
;
A
#
# COMPACT_ATOMS: atom_id res chain seq x y z
N MET A 1 -45.12 51.09 -2.90
CA MET A 1 -45.03 50.39 -1.61
C MET A 1 -45.15 48.86 -1.72
N ASN A 2 -46.11 48.30 -2.47
CA ASN A 2 -46.17 46.84 -2.72
C ASN A 2 -44.98 46.27 -3.54
N GLN A 3 -44.42 47.06 -4.45
CA GLN A 3 -43.33 46.63 -5.34
C GLN A 3 -42.00 46.40 -4.60
N GLN A 4 -41.66 47.28 -3.64
CA GLN A 4 -40.47 47.12 -2.78
C GLN A 4 -40.54 45.88 -1.89
N ILE A 5 -41.73 45.51 -1.41
CA ILE A 5 -41.90 44.29 -0.58
C ILE A 5 -41.71 43.02 -1.43
N LEU A 6 -42.10 43.06 -2.70
CA LEU A 6 -41.91 41.94 -3.64
C LEU A 6 -40.43 41.78 -4.02
N GLU A 7 -39.74 42.87 -4.31
CA GLU A 7 -38.29 42.88 -4.61
C GLU A 7 -37.47 42.34 -3.43
N GLN A 8 -37.72 42.83 -2.21
CA GLN A 8 -37.03 42.35 -1.01
C GLN A 8 -37.26 40.85 -0.74
N ARG A 9 -38.48 40.34 -0.99
CA ARG A 9 -38.76 38.91 -0.84
C ARG A 9 -38.00 38.07 -1.87
N ASN A 10 -37.84 38.58 -3.09
CA ASN A 10 -37.12 37.89 -4.16
C ASN A 10 -35.61 37.86 -3.88
N GLU A 11 -35.02 39.00 -3.48
CA GLU A 11 -33.61 39.10 -3.06
C GLU A 11 -33.29 38.15 -1.88
N ILE A 12 -34.16 38.09 -0.86
CA ILE A 12 -34.00 37.18 0.27
C ILE A 12 -34.06 35.71 -0.20
N SER A 13 -34.92 35.40 -1.18
CA SER A 13 -35.05 34.04 -1.72
C SER A 13 -33.81 33.62 -2.51
N GLU A 14 -33.27 34.51 -3.35
CA GLU A 14 -32.05 34.30 -4.11
C GLU A 14 -30.83 34.14 -3.19
N MET A 15 -30.72 34.99 -2.17
CA MET A 15 -29.64 34.91 -1.18
C MET A 15 -29.69 33.59 -0.40
N ARG A 16 -30.88 33.11 -0.03
CA ARG A 16 -31.05 31.80 0.62
C ARG A 16 -30.62 30.66 -0.29
N ALA A 17 -31.02 30.68 -1.56
CA ALA A 17 -30.65 29.65 -2.52
C ALA A 17 -29.11 29.56 -2.69
N LEU A 18 -28.45 30.72 -2.82
CA LEU A 18 -26.98 30.82 -2.89
C LEU A 18 -26.30 30.29 -1.61
N LEU A 19 -26.85 30.60 -0.43
CA LEU A 19 -26.32 30.07 0.83
C LEU A 19 -26.40 28.54 0.91
N PHE A 20 -27.52 27.96 0.49
CA PHE A 20 -27.67 26.50 0.45
C PHE A 20 -26.73 25.85 -0.56
N GLU A 21 -26.60 26.41 -1.75
CA GLU A 21 -25.67 25.92 -2.77
C GLU A 21 -24.22 25.95 -2.28
N ASN A 22 -23.82 27.04 -1.63
CA ASN A 22 -22.48 27.16 -1.06
C ASN A 22 -22.26 26.19 0.11
N ALA A 23 -23.27 25.98 0.96
CA ALA A 23 -23.20 25.01 2.04
C ALA A 23 -23.05 23.58 1.51
N GLU A 24 -23.80 23.21 0.46
CA GLU A 24 -23.69 21.91 -0.19
C GLU A 24 -22.31 21.71 -0.80
N LYS A 25 -21.79 22.70 -1.55
CA LYS A 25 -20.43 22.68 -2.09
C LYS A 25 -19.37 22.55 -1.01
N ALA A 26 -19.52 23.27 0.10
CA ALA A 26 -18.58 23.20 1.23
C ALA A 26 -18.55 21.80 1.86
N VAL A 27 -19.73 21.20 2.07
CA VAL A 27 -19.83 19.82 2.60
C VAL A 27 -19.21 18.82 1.64
N GLN A 28 -19.50 18.91 0.34
CA GLN A 28 -18.91 18.02 -0.67
C GLN A 28 -17.39 18.16 -0.73
N THR A 29 -16.88 19.38 -0.65
CA THR A 29 -15.44 19.66 -0.62
C THR A 29 -14.79 19.05 0.62
N ALA A 30 -15.35 19.30 1.81
CA ALA A 30 -14.84 18.75 3.06
C ALA A 30 -14.83 17.22 3.07
N VAL A 31 -15.89 16.59 2.57
CA VAL A 31 -15.96 15.12 2.43
C VAL A 31 -14.89 14.61 1.46
N GLY A 32 -14.68 15.30 0.34
CA GLY A 32 -13.64 14.98 -0.64
C GLY A 32 -12.23 15.05 -0.03
N GLU A 33 -11.94 16.11 0.71
CA GLU A 33 -10.65 16.30 1.38
C GLU A 33 -10.37 15.20 2.42
N VAL A 34 -11.37 14.88 3.26
CA VAL A 34 -11.25 13.81 4.26
C VAL A 34 -11.02 12.46 3.58
N ARG A 35 -11.79 12.14 2.53
CA ARG A 35 -11.60 10.90 1.75
C ARG A 35 -10.22 10.81 1.11
N GLY A 36 -9.66 11.94 0.65
CA GLY A 36 -8.30 12.00 0.09
C GLY A 36 -7.19 11.91 1.14
N ALA A 37 -7.43 12.38 2.36
CA ALA A 37 -6.43 12.42 3.44
C ALA A 37 -6.33 11.09 4.19
N LEU A 38 -7.45 10.41 4.44
CA LEU A 38 -7.50 9.18 5.26
C LEU A 38 -6.57 8.06 4.73
N PRO A 39 -6.56 7.70 3.43
CA PRO A 39 -5.66 6.66 2.92
C PRO A 39 -4.19 7.00 3.15
N LYS A 40 -3.82 8.28 2.98
CA LYS A 40 -2.44 8.75 3.19
C LYS A 40 -2.02 8.57 4.66
N LEU A 41 -2.90 8.93 5.60
CA LEU A 41 -2.65 8.77 7.03
C LEU A 41 -2.51 7.30 7.43
N VAL A 42 -3.36 6.42 6.90
CA VAL A 42 -3.27 4.97 7.18
C VAL A 42 -1.96 4.40 6.66
N VAL A 43 -1.57 4.72 5.41
CA VAL A 43 -0.28 4.29 4.85
C VAL A 43 0.89 4.80 5.70
N GLN A 44 0.86 6.05 6.14
CA GLN A 44 1.89 6.60 7.03
C GLN A 44 1.96 5.88 8.37
N ALA A 45 0.81 5.57 8.98
CA ALA A 45 0.74 4.83 10.24
C ALA A 45 1.30 3.42 10.09
N VAL A 46 0.90 2.69 9.05
CA VAL A 46 1.41 1.34 8.75
C VAL A 46 2.92 1.36 8.53
N ARG A 47 3.43 2.30 7.71
CA ARG A 47 4.88 2.46 7.49
C ARG A 47 5.64 2.74 8.79
N ARG A 48 5.05 3.49 9.72
CA ARG A 48 5.66 3.76 11.02
C ARG A 48 5.70 2.51 11.90
N LEU A 49 4.61 1.76 11.96
CA LEU A 49 4.53 0.53 12.76
C LEU A 49 5.49 -0.56 12.25
N ILE A 50 5.66 -0.68 10.93
CA ILE A 50 6.52 -1.70 10.33
C ILE A 50 8.02 -1.47 10.61
N LYS A 51 8.45 -0.22 10.84
CA LYS A 51 9.87 0.07 11.13
C LYS A 51 10.38 -0.64 12.38
N ASP A 52 9.53 -0.75 13.40
CA ASP A 52 9.87 -1.37 14.68
C ASP A 52 9.36 -2.82 14.76
N PHE A 53 8.84 -3.37 13.65
CA PHE A 53 8.28 -4.70 13.62
C PHE A 53 9.37 -5.77 13.56
N GLU A 54 9.25 -6.76 14.45
CA GLU A 54 10.11 -7.95 14.43
C GLU A 54 9.51 -9.02 13.52
N TRP A 55 10.11 -9.17 12.35
CA TRP A 55 9.75 -10.22 11.40
C TRP A 55 10.14 -11.60 11.92
N SER A 56 9.17 -12.51 11.98
CA SER A 56 9.42 -13.93 12.22
C SER A 56 9.90 -14.62 10.94
N ALA A 57 10.66 -15.71 11.07
CA ALA A 57 11.11 -16.47 9.91
C ALA A 57 9.92 -17.03 9.10
N GLU A 58 8.82 -17.44 9.74
CA GLU A 58 7.60 -17.88 9.06
C GLU A 58 7.00 -16.77 8.17
N SER A 59 7.00 -15.51 8.65
CA SER A 59 6.49 -14.37 7.88
C SER A 59 7.37 -14.08 6.65
N VAL A 60 8.69 -14.19 6.83
CA VAL A 60 9.67 -14.04 5.73
C VAL A 60 9.55 -15.17 4.73
N ALA A 61 9.42 -16.41 5.19
CA ALA A 61 9.23 -17.59 4.34
C ALA A 61 7.97 -17.46 3.48
N ARG A 62 6.84 -17.07 4.09
CA ARG A 62 5.60 -16.82 3.35
C ARG A 62 5.76 -15.71 2.31
N ALA A 63 6.44 -14.63 2.65
CA ALA A 63 6.71 -13.55 1.71
C ALA A 63 7.61 -13.99 0.54
N ALA A 64 8.59 -14.87 0.80
CA ALA A 64 9.43 -15.48 -0.22
C ALA A 64 8.61 -16.42 -1.12
N GLU A 65 7.75 -17.26 -0.55
CA GLU A 65 6.85 -18.16 -1.26
C GLU A 65 5.88 -17.39 -2.18
N ASP A 66 5.32 -16.25 -1.73
CA ASP A 66 4.50 -15.38 -2.57
C ASP A 66 5.24 -14.96 -3.85
N VAL A 67 6.50 -14.56 -3.72
CA VAL A 67 7.34 -14.10 -4.84
C VAL A 67 7.71 -15.25 -5.77
N LEU A 68 8.03 -16.41 -5.21
CA LEU A 68 8.33 -17.61 -5.99
C LEU A 68 7.09 -18.10 -6.74
N ALA A 69 5.91 -18.05 -6.13
CA ALA A 69 4.64 -18.39 -6.78
C ALA A 69 4.33 -17.43 -7.94
N GLU A 70 4.63 -16.13 -7.79
CA GLU A 70 4.49 -15.14 -8.87
C GLU A 70 5.51 -15.34 -10.00
N ALA A 71 6.67 -15.93 -9.71
CA ALA A 71 7.72 -16.20 -10.68
C ALA A 71 7.42 -17.35 -11.65
N GLY A 72 6.52 -18.25 -11.29
CA GLY A 72 6.14 -19.40 -12.11
C GLY A 72 7.07 -20.62 -11.94
N ILE A 73 7.09 -21.48 -12.97
CA ILE A 73 7.38 -22.92 -12.83
C ILE A 73 8.88 -23.27 -12.79
N ASP A 74 9.79 -22.36 -13.13
CA ASP A 74 11.23 -22.67 -13.23
C ASP A 74 12.04 -22.07 -12.05
N PRO A 75 12.07 -22.73 -10.88
CA PRO A 75 12.78 -22.24 -9.70
C PRO A 75 14.30 -22.23 -9.85
N SER A 76 14.82 -22.89 -10.89
CA SER A 76 16.26 -23.10 -11.12
C SER A 76 17.02 -21.85 -11.60
N GLU A 77 16.30 -20.79 -11.99
CA GLU A 77 16.87 -19.54 -12.50
C GLU A 77 16.35 -18.30 -11.74
N ILE A 78 16.00 -18.46 -10.46
CA ILE A 78 15.51 -17.37 -9.61
C ILE A 78 16.57 -17.02 -8.55
N GLU A 79 17.00 -15.77 -8.54
CA GLU A 79 17.76 -15.18 -7.44
C GLU A 79 16.80 -14.40 -6.53
N LEU A 80 16.59 -14.89 -5.31
CA LEU A 80 15.75 -14.23 -4.32
C LEU A 80 16.63 -13.41 -3.37
N ARG A 81 16.44 -12.09 -3.40
CA ARG A 81 17.16 -11.14 -2.55
C ARG A 81 16.34 -10.79 -1.32
N LEU A 82 16.97 -10.90 -0.16
CA LEU A 82 16.39 -10.67 1.16
C LEU A 82 17.30 -9.75 1.97
N ASN A 83 16.77 -9.12 3.02
CA ASN A 83 17.65 -8.48 4.00
C ASN A 83 18.57 -9.54 4.64
N PRO A 84 19.87 -9.25 4.88
CA PRO A 84 20.78 -10.23 5.48
C PRO A 84 20.29 -10.84 6.80
N ARG A 85 19.60 -10.06 7.64
CA ARG A 85 19.02 -10.56 8.91
C ARG A 85 17.85 -11.52 8.66
N ASP A 86 17.05 -11.25 7.64
CA ASP A 86 15.93 -12.11 7.29
C ASP A 86 16.41 -13.40 6.61
N LEU A 87 17.52 -13.34 5.87
CA LEU A 87 18.19 -14.51 5.32
C LEU A 87 18.76 -15.41 6.42
N GLU A 88 19.38 -14.83 7.45
CA GLU A 88 19.82 -15.56 8.65
C GLU A 88 18.64 -16.22 9.36
N LEU A 89 17.56 -15.45 9.61
CA LEU A 89 16.33 -15.99 10.22
C LEU A 89 15.72 -17.15 9.42
N LEU A 90 15.71 -17.05 8.09
CA LEU A 90 15.19 -18.11 7.21
C LEU A 90 16.04 -19.38 7.29
N ARG A 91 17.38 -19.23 7.27
CA ARG A 91 18.33 -20.36 7.36
C ARG A 91 18.28 -21.06 8.71
N ASP A 92 18.08 -20.31 9.79
CA ASP A 92 18.07 -20.86 11.15
C ASP A 92 16.77 -21.64 11.46
N LEU A 93 15.63 -21.22 10.89
CA LEU A 93 14.31 -21.76 11.26
C LEU A 93 13.68 -22.69 10.21
N ASP A 94 13.96 -22.49 8.92
CA ASP A 94 13.34 -23.28 7.84
C ASP A 94 14.37 -23.73 6.78
N PRO A 95 15.20 -24.75 7.10
CA PRO A 95 16.07 -25.38 6.10
C PRO A 95 15.28 -26.00 4.93
N SER A 96 13.96 -26.20 5.08
CA SER A 96 13.15 -26.80 4.04
C SER A 96 12.76 -25.85 2.91
N MET A 97 13.06 -24.54 3.00
CA MET A 97 12.97 -23.66 1.82
C MET A 97 13.94 -24.06 0.70
N ASP A 98 15.17 -24.43 1.06
CA ASP A 98 16.16 -24.93 0.11
C ASP A 98 15.76 -26.31 -0.45
N GLU A 99 15.09 -27.13 0.36
CA GLU A 99 14.58 -28.46 -0.06
C GLU A 99 13.33 -28.37 -0.94
N ARG A 100 12.40 -27.43 -0.65
CA ARG A 100 11.17 -27.21 -1.42
C ARG A 100 11.43 -26.58 -2.78
N HIS A 101 12.50 -25.77 -2.89
CA HIS A 101 12.86 -25.07 -4.11
C HIS A 101 14.34 -25.28 -4.50
N PRO A 102 14.72 -26.52 -4.89
CA PRO A 102 16.08 -26.83 -5.30
C PRO A 102 16.42 -26.05 -6.57
N GLY A 103 17.19 -24.97 -6.43
CA GLY A 103 17.58 -24.09 -7.53
C GLY A 103 17.40 -22.59 -7.27
N VAL A 104 16.64 -22.21 -6.23
CA VAL A 104 16.53 -20.80 -5.85
C VAL A 104 17.81 -20.35 -5.16
N LYS A 105 18.41 -19.28 -5.66
CA LYS A 105 19.60 -18.68 -5.06
C LYS A 105 19.20 -17.60 -4.08
N LEU A 106 19.31 -17.89 -2.79
CA LEU A 106 19.06 -16.92 -1.71
C LEU A 106 20.28 -16.00 -1.53
N VAL A 107 20.09 -14.69 -1.66
CA VAL A 107 21.15 -13.67 -1.55
C VAL A 107 20.76 -12.59 -0.54
N GLY A 108 21.68 -12.25 0.35
CA GLY A 108 21.51 -11.14 1.28
C GLY A 108 21.85 -9.81 0.59
N ASP A 109 20.92 -8.87 0.58
CA ASP A 109 21.10 -7.51 0.07
C ASP A 109 20.69 -6.48 1.15
N PRO A 110 21.65 -5.72 1.72
CA PRO A 110 21.39 -4.77 2.80
C PRO A 110 20.56 -3.55 2.36
N ARG A 111 20.29 -3.39 1.05
CA ARG A 111 19.42 -2.32 0.53
C ARG A 111 17.94 -2.64 0.69
N LEU A 112 17.59 -3.91 0.93
CA LEU A 112 16.20 -4.29 1.19
C LEU A 112 15.84 -4.05 2.66
N ASP A 113 14.67 -3.46 2.87
CA ASP A 113 14.03 -3.41 4.18
C ASP A 113 13.64 -4.81 4.65
N ARG A 114 13.54 -4.98 5.97
CA ARG A 114 13.13 -6.27 6.54
C ARG A 114 11.67 -6.62 6.17
N GLY A 115 11.39 -7.92 6.08
CA GLY A 115 10.07 -8.49 5.78
C GLY A 115 9.63 -8.39 4.34
N GLY A 116 10.53 -7.98 3.45
CA GLY A 116 10.33 -7.97 2.01
C GLY A 116 11.38 -8.80 1.28
N CYS A 117 11.08 -9.13 0.03
CA CYS A 117 12.05 -9.78 -0.86
C CYS A 117 11.92 -9.24 -2.30
N GLU A 118 12.98 -9.39 -3.09
CA GLU A 118 13.00 -9.09 -4.51
C GLU A 118 13.42 -10.36 -5.27
N GLY A 119 12.55 -10.85 -6.15
CA GLY A 119 12.85 -11.98 -7.02
C GLY A 119 13.46 -11.48 -8.33
N ILE A 120 14.59 -12.04 -8.75
CA ILE A 120 15.22 -11.73 -10.02
C ILE A 120 15.25 -12.99 -10.86
N THR A 121 14.64 -12.91 -12.03
CA THR A 121 14.59 -13.99 -13.03
C THR A 121 15.23 -13.51 -14.33
N ARG A 122 15.50 -14.42 -15.26
CA ARG A 122 15.96 -14.05 -16.63
C ARG A 122 14.94 -13.19 -17.41
N PHE A 123 13.67 -13.25 -17.01
CA PHE A 123 12.57 -12.56 -17.70
C PHE A 123 12.22 -11.22 -17.08
N GLY A 124 12.73 -10.92 -15.88
CA GLY A 124 12.46 -9.66 -15.21
C GLY A 124 12.62 -9.73 -13.69
N LYS A 125 12.11 -8.69 -13.04
CA LYS A 125 12.14 -8.54 -11.59
C LYS A 125 10.74 -8.62 -11.01
N ILE A 126 10.62 -9.32 -9.90
CA ILE A 126 9.38 -9.50 -9.15
C ILE A 126 9.54 -8.76 -7.82
N ASP A 127 8.69 -7.76 -7.62
CA ASP A 127 8.77 -6.84 -6.48
C ASP A 127 7.88 -7.32 -5.33
N GLY A 128 8.47 -8.08 -4.41
CA GLY A 128 7.87 -8.52 -3.16
C GLY A 128 8.21 -7.62 -1.97
N ARG A 129 8.71 -6.40 -2.19
CA ARG A 129 9.10 -5.51 -1.10
C ARG A 129 7.87 -5.10 -0.30
N ILE A 130 8.03 -5.05 1.03
CA ILE A 130 6.95 -4.66 1.93
C ILE A 130 6.43 -3.25 1.62
N SER A 131 7.31 -2.33 1.23
CA SER A 131 6.96 -0.99 0.76
C SER A 131 5.98 -1.03 -0.42
N ARG A 132 6.22 -1.94 -1.39
CA ARG A 132 5.33 -2.11 -2.55
C ARG A 132 3.99 -2.71 -2.15
N LYS A 133 3.95 -3.66 -1.21
CA LYS A 133 2.70 -4.21 -0.66
C LYS A 133 1.86 -3.11 0.01
N ILE A 134 2.49 -2.23 0.80
CA ILE A 134 1.83 -1.08 1.44
C ILE A 134 1.32 -0.06 0.40
N ASP A 135 2.11 0.22 -0.64
CA ASP A 135 1.70 1.14 -1.70
C ASP A 135 0.46 0.62 -2.45
N ARG A 136 0.41 -0.68 -2.76
CA ARG A 136 -0.77 -1.33 -3.36
C ARG A 136 -1.99 -1.21 -2.44
N LEU A 137 -1.82 -1.40 -1.13
CA LEU A 137 -2.89 -1.21 -0.15
C LEU A 137 -3.40 0.23 -0.15
N GLY A 138 -2.50 1.22 -0.15
CA GLY A 138 -2.86 2.63 -0.27
C GLY A 138 -3.64 2.94 -1.55
N ALA A 139 -3.23 2.37 -2.68
CA ALA A 139 -3.92 2.53 -3.96
C ALA A 139 -5.32 1.90 -3.94
N SER A 140 -5.51 0.73 -3.31
CA SER A 140 -6.84 0.11 -3.19
C SER A 140 -7.79 0.91 -2.28
N MET A 141 -7.26 1.60 -1.27
CA MET A 141 -8.05 2.44 -0.36
C MET A 141 -8.42 3.80 -0.96
N GLY A 142 -7.57 4.30 -1.87
CA GLY A 142 -7.87 5.47 -2.69
C GLY A 142 -8.80 5.17 -3.87
N GLY A 143 -9.42 3.99 -3.91
CA GLY A 143 -10.11 3.45 -5.08
C GLY A 143 -11.25 4.30 -5.62
N SER A 144 -11.28 4.33 -6.96
CA SER A 144 -12.41 4.62 -7.86
C SER A 144 -12.84 6.08 -8.02
N VAL A 145 -12.21 6.74 -8.99
CA VAL A 145 -12.94 7.42 -10.08
C VAL A 145 -12.63 6.68 -11.37
#